data_AF-A0A4P7H9S5-F1
#
_entry.id   AF-A0A4P7H9S5-F1
#
_cell.length_a   1.000
_cell.length_b   1.000
_cell.length_c   1.000
_cell.angle_alpha   90.00
_cell.angle_beta   90.00
_cell.angle_gamma   90.00
#
_symmetry.space_group_name_H-M   'P 1'
#
loop_
_entity.id
_entity.type
_entity.pdbx_description
1 polymer ?
#
loop_
_entity_poly.entity_id
_entity_poly.type
_entity_poly.pdbx_seq_one_letter_code
_entity_poly.pdbx_strand_id
1 'polypeptide(L)'
;MSVLGNAISALAVLSGVLLGGWLAIRNQDRQWRRDHQREWRDIRMATYNEFAAAYRQYVAFAVTPEARISATPHPWTTGELMPFFDEAGRPYKERLESAWVSARLAYESIETARAGLRVLTAARQVAAARGTHSASEIPSELFKELWTAQDSFVAAARKELGLAAIWEFRDPQQEGAQQ
;
A
#
# COMPACT_ATOMS: atom_id res chain seq x y z
N MET A 1 29.28 26.84 -58.38
CA MET A 1 29.34 26.32 -57.00
C MET A 1 30.08 24.99 -57.03
N SER A 2 31.15 24.84 -56.23
CA SER A 2 31.98 23.62 -56.26
C SER A 2 31.25 22.46 -55.59
N VAL A 3 31.39 21.25 -56.17
CA VAL A 3 30.84 19.99 -55.62
C VAL A 3 31.20 19.81 -54.13
N LEU A 4 32.37 20.30 -53.75
CA LEU A 4 32.87 20.29 -52.37
C LEU A 4 31.97 21.10 -51.41
N GLY A 5 31.51 22.29 -51.81
CA GLY A 5 30.64 23.13 -50.98
C GLY A 5 29.25 22.52 -50.75
N ASN A 6 28.73 21.80 -51.76
CA ASN A 6 27.46 21.08 -51.65
C ASN A 6 27.60 19.86 -50.72
N ALA A 7 28.71 19.13 -50.81
CA ALA A 7 28.98 17.98 -49.95
C ALA A 7 29.12 18.36 -48.47
N ILE A 8 29.83 19.47 -48.17
CA ILE A 8 29.99 19.98 -46.81
C ILE A 8 28.63 20.40 -46.22
N SER A 9 27.82 21.13 -46.99
CA SER A 9 26.48 21.54 -46.56
C SER A 9 25.58 20.34 -46.28
N ALA A 10 25.60 19.33 -47.15
CA ALA A 10 24.81 18.10 -46.96
C ALA A 10 25.25 17.33 -45.70
N LEU A 11 26.55 17.19 -45.45
CA LEU A 11 27.09 16.55 -44.24
C LEU A 11 26.72 17.33 -42.97
N ALA A 12 26.77 18.66 -43.01
CA ALA A 12 26.37 19.50 -41.88
C ALA A 12 24.88 19.31 -41.55
N VAL A 13 24.00 19.29 -42.56
CA VAL A 13 22.56 19.03 -42.37
C VAL A 13 22.32 17.63 -41.80
N LEU A 14 22.94 16.59 -42.37
CA LEU A 14 22.80 15.22 -41.87
C LEU A 14 23.30 15.07 -40.43
N SER A 15 24.43 15.70 -40.10
CA SER A 15 24.97 15.72 -38.73
C SER A 15 24.02 16.43 -37.76
N GLY A 16 23.46 17.56 -38.18
CA GLY A 16 22.44 18.28 -37.41
C GLY A 16 21.19 17.44 -37.15
N VAL A 17 20.70 16.70 -38.15
CA VAL A 17 19.55 15.80 -38.01
C VAL A 17 19.85 14.63 -37.08
N LEU A 18 21.03 14.00 -37.21
CA LEU A 18 21.44 12.89 -36.34
C LEU A 18 21.58 13.33 -34.87
N LEU A 19 22.24 14.48 -34.64
CA LEU A 19 22.38 15.04 -33.29
C LEU A 19 21.03 15.46 -32.71
N GLY A 20 20.19 16.13 -33.51
CA GLY A 20 18.84 16.52 -33.10
C GLY A 20 17.96 15.32 -32.76
N GLY A 21 18.00 14.28 -33.58
CA GLY A 21 17.27 13.02 -33.35
C GLY A 21 17.76 12.30 -32.10
N TRP A 22 19.07 12.17 -31.89
CA TRP A 22 19.65 11.56 -30.69
C TRP A 22 19.27 12.32 -29.42
N LEU A 23 19.37 13.66 -29.46
CA LEU A 23 19.01 14.50 -28.32
C LEU A 23 17.52 14.43 -28.00
N ALA A 24 16.67 14.39 -29.04
CA ALA A 24 15.22 14.25 -28.89
C ALA A 24 14.86 12.91 -28.24
N ILE A 25 15.41 11.79 -28.72
CA ILE A 25 15.18 10.46 -28.14
C ILE A 25 15.61 10.44 -26.67
N ARG A 26 16.80 10.98 -26.36
CA ARG A 26 17.32 11.03 -24.98
C ARG A 26 16.43 11.87 -24.07
N ASN A 27 15.88 12.98 -24.57
CA ASN A 27 14.98 13.83 -23.79
C ASN A 27 13.61 13.19 -23.59
N GLN A 28 13.06 12.56 -24.63
CA GLN A 28 11.79 11.81 -24.56
C GLN A 28 11.88 10.68 -23.54
N ASP A 29 12.96 9.89 -23.57
CA ASP A 29 13.19 8.79 -22.63
C ASP A 29 13.32 9.29 -21.17
N ARG A 30 13.99 10.43 -20.95
CA ARG A 30 14.05 11.08 -19.61
C ARG A 30 12.70 11.62 -19.14
N GLN A 31 11.88 12.13 -20.05
CA GLN A 31 10.53 12.60 -19.73
C GLN A 31 9.64 11.41 -19.39
N TRP A 32 9.64 10.38 -20.24
CA TRP A 32 8.91 9.14 -20.05
C TRP A 32 9.19 8.50 -18.69
N ARG A 33 10.47 8.34 -18.32
CA ARG A 33 10.83 7.77 -17.01
C ARG A 33 10.27 8.57 -15.83
N ARG A 34 10.28 9.90 -15.91
CA ARG A 34 9.76 10.76 -14.84
C ARG A 34 8.24 10.67 -14.74
N ASP A 35 7.55 10.66 -15.88
CA ASP A 35 6.10 10.58 -15.90
C ASP A 35 5.61 9.20 -15.47
N HIS A 36 6.30 8.13 -15.90
CA HIS A 36 6.04 6.77 -15.46
C HIS A 36 6.25 6.60 -13.94
N GLN A 37 7.31 7.18 -13.38
CA GLN A 37 7.53 7.17 -11.92
C GLN A 37 6.43 7.92 -11.15
N ARG A 38 5.94 9.05 -11.68
CA ARG A 38 4.84 9.80 -11.07
C ARG A 38 3.54 9.01 -11.12
N GLU A 39 3.22 8.44 -12.28
CA GLU A 39 2.02 7.63 -12.47
C GLU A 39 1.98 6.46 -11.49
N TRP A 40 3.07 5.69 -11.35
CA TRP A 40 3.14 4.60 -10.39
C TRP A 40 3.05 5.07 -8.94
N ARG A 41 3.65 6.21 -8.61
CA ARG A 41 3.53 6.79 -7.27
C ARG A 41 2.08 7.16 -6.95
N ASP A 42 1.37 7.74 -7.90
CA ASP A 42 -0.02 8.16 -7.73
C ASP A 42 -0.96 6.94 -7.64
N ILE A 43 -0.73 5.91 -8.48
CA ILE A 43 -1.42 4.61 -8.38
C ILE A 43 -1.22 4.00 -6.99
N ARG A 44 0.03 3.88 -6.53
CA ARG A 44 0.34 3.33 -5.20
C ARG A 44 -0.34 4.12 -4.09
N MET A 45 -0.26 5.45 -4.13
CA MET A 45 -0.89 6.30 -3.13
C MET A 45 -2.41 6.09 -3.09
N ALA A 46 -3.08 6.02 -4.24
CA ALA A 46 -4.50 5.76 -4.33
C ALA A 46 -4.85 4.36 -3.78
N THR A 47 -4.12 3.33 -4.20
CA THR A 47 -4.35 1.94 -3.76
C THR A 47 -4.11 1.74 -2.27
N TYR A 48 -3.07 2.36 -1.69
CA TYR A 48 -2.82 2.25 -0.25
C TYR A 48 -3.88 2.98 0.57
N ASN A 49 -4.37 4.11 0.08
CA ASN A 49 -5.48 4.81 0.72
C ASN A 49 -6.77 3.97 0.66
N GLU A 50 -7.07 3.34 -0.48
CA GLU A 50 -8.22 2.45 -0.63
C GLU A 50 -8.13 1.25 0.31
N PHE A 51 -6.98 0.58 0.38
CA PHE A 51 -6.75 -0.49 1.35
C PHE A 51 -6.93 0.00 2.78
N ALA A 52 -6.42 1.20 3.10
CA ALA A 52 -6.54 1.78 4.42
C ALA A 52 -8.00 2.08 4.81
N ALA A 53 -8.78 2.62 3.87
CA ALA A 53 -10.20 2.85 4.06
C ALA A 53 -10.96 1.52 4.21
N ALA A 54 -10.64 0.53 3.38
CA ALA A 54 -11.33 -0.75 3.37
C ALA A 54 -11.16 -1.52 4.68
N TYR A 55 -9.94 -1.63 5.24
CA TYR A 55 -9.77 -2.35 6.51
C TYR A 55 -10.45 -1.59 7.68
N ARG A 56 -10.46 -0.26 7.65
CA ARG A 56 -11.15 0.55 8.68
C ARG A 56 -12.65 0.34 8.63
N GLN A 57 -13.25 0.35 7.44
CA GLN A 57 -14.67 0.07 7.26
C GLN A 57 -15.01 -1.37 7.70
N TYR A 58 -14.15 -2.32 7.37
CA TYR A 58 -14.28 -3.72 7.77
C TYR A 58 -14.26 -3.88 9.30
N VAL A 59 -13.28 -3.28 9.98
CA VAL A 59 -13.19 -3.31 11.45
C VAL A 59 -14.36 -2.56 12.09
N ALA A 60 -14.74 -1.40 11.54
CA ALA A 60 -15.88 -0.63 12.02
C ALA A 60 -17.18 -1.45 11.95
N PHE A 61 -17.42 -2.19 10.86
CA PHE A 61 -18.55 -3.11 10.78
C PHE A 61 -18.42 -4.24 11.81
N ALA A 62 -17.24 -4.83 11.96
CA ALA A 62 -17.05 -5.95 12.87
C ALA A 62 -17.34 -5.60 14.34
N VAL A 63 -17.05 -4.38 14.77
CA VAL A 63 -17.33 -3.91 16.14
C VAL A 63 -18.76 -3.41 16.33
N THR A 64 -19.59 -3.39 15.28
CA THR A 64 -21.00 -3.02 15.39
C THR A 64 -21.78 -4.12 16.13
N PRO A 65 -22.65 -3.78 17.10
CA PRO A 65 -23.40 -4.77 17.87
C PRO A 65 -24.23 -5.73 17.00
N GLU A 66 -24.80 -5.21 15.91
CA GLU A 66 -25.67 -5.95 14.98
C GLU A 66 -24.90 -6.90 14.06
N ALA A 67 -23.56 -6.79 13.98
CA ALA A 67 -22.76 -7.62 13.10
C ALA A 67 -22.76 -9.08 13.56
N ARG A 68 -23.20 -9.97 12.66
CA ARG A 68 -23.16 -11.42 12.88
C ARG A 68 -21.96 -12.01 12.16
N ILE A 69 -20.94 -12.33 12.95
CA ILE A 69 -19.69 -12.88 12.44
C ILE A 69 -19.41 -14.18 13.21
N SER A 70 -19.27 -15.28 12.49
CA SER A 70 -18.75 -16.53 13.05
C SER A 70 -17.27 -16.67 12.74
N ALA A 71 -16.57 -17.53 13.48
CA ALA A 71 -15.16 -17.77 13.27
C ALA A 71 -14.87 -19.27 13.21
N THR A 72 -14.00 -19.68 12.30
CA THR A 72 -13.48 -21.05 12.25
C THR A 72 -11.95 -21.02 12.31
N PRO A 73 -11.29 -22.12 12.71
CA PRO A 73 -9.84 -22.24 12.60
C PRO A 73 -9.37 -21.95 11.17
N HIS A 74 -8.26 -21.22 11.03
CA HIS A 74 -7.62 -20.98 9.75
C HIS A 74 -7.02 -22.30 9.21
N PRO A 75 -7.25 -22.66 7.93
CA PRO A 75 -6.87 -23.99 7.41
C PRO A 75 -5.36 -24.21 7.31
N TRP A 76 -4.56 -23.15 7.23
CA TRP A 76 -3.10 -23.24 7.03
C TRP A 76 -2.26 -22.67 8.18
N THR A 77 -2.88 -21.94 9.11
CA THR A 77 -2.15 -21.20 10.15
C THR A 77 -2.73 -21.57 11.50
N THR A 78 -1.98 -22.36 12.27
CA THR A 78 -2.40 -22.77 13.60
C THR A 78 -2.54 -21.55 14.52
N GLY A 79 -3.64 -21.46 15.26
CA GLY A 79 -3.90 -20.38 16.21
C GLY A 79 -4.56 -19.13 15.60
N GLU A 80 -4.64 -19.03 14.27
CA GLU A 80 -5.41 -17.97 13.63
C GLU A 80 -6.86 -18.41 13.39
N LEU A 81 -7.78 -17.46 13.54
CA LEU A 81 -9.18 -17.65 13.18
C LEU A 81 -9.52 -16.94 11.87
N MET A 82 -10.43 -17.52 11.11
CA MET A 82 -10.98 -16.97 9.88
C MET A 82 -12.44 -16.54 10.10
N PRO A 83 -12.75 -15.24 9.95
CA PRO A 83 -14.10 -14.74 10.16
C PRO A 83 -14.99 -14.98 8.94
N PHE A 84 -16.24 -15.36 9.21
CA PHE A 84 -17.32 -15.50 8.23
C PHE A 84 -18.41 -14.48 8.55
N PHE A 85 -18.72 -13.67 7.55
CA PHE A 85 -19.72 -12.62 7.64
C PHE A 85 -21.03 -13.13 7.07
N ASP A 86 -22.13 -12.66 7.63
CA ASP A 86 -23.46 -12.79 7.03
C ASP A 86 -23.59 -11.92 5.76
N GLU A 87 -24.80 -11.86 5.22
CA GLU A 87 -25.09 -11.09 4.00
C GLU A 87 -24.84 -9.58 4.19
N ALA A 88 -25.14 -9.03 5.37
CA ALA A 88 -24.91 -7.61 5.68
C ALA A 88 -23.42 -7.25 5.74
N GLY A 89 -22.60 -8.18 6.23
CA GLY A 89 -21.16 -8.01 6.34
C GLY A 89 -20.35 -8.31 5.08
N ARG A 90 -20.94 -9.06 4.14
CA ARG A 90 -20.27 -9.49 2.89
C ARG A 90 -19.65 -8.34 2.09
N PRO A 91 -20.31 -7.18 1.86
CA PRO A 91 -19.72 -6.09 1.09
C PRO A 91 -18.42 -5.53 1.69
N TYR A 92 -18.30 -5.52 3.02
CA TYR A 92 -17.10 -5.05 3.71
C TYR A 92 -15.94 -6.04 3.56
N LYS A 93 -16.24 -7.34 3.67
CA LYS A 93 -15.26 -8.41 3.43
C LYS A 93 -14.74 -8.37 2.00
N GLU A 94 -15.63 -8.34 1.02
CA GLU A 94 -15.27 -8.32 -0.41
C GLU A 94 -14.46 -7.07 -0.77
N ARG A 95 -14.85 -5.90 -0.24
CA ARG A 95 -14.10 -4.65 -0.44
C ARG A 95 -12.69 -4.74 0.13
N LEU A 96 -12.53 -5.28 1.35
CA LEU A 96 -11.21 -5.48 1.94
C LEU A 96 -10.35 -6.45 1.12
N GLU A 97 -10.92 -7.56 0.68
CA GLU A 97 -10.21 -8.56 -0.12
C GLU A 97 -9.77 -8.00 -1.48
N SER A 98 -10.66 -7.26 -2.15
CA SER A 98 -10.36 -6.57 -3.41
C SER A 98 -9.24 -5.52 -3.20
N ALA A 99 -9.38 -4.65 -2.20
CA ALA A 99 -8.39 -3.61 -1.92
C ALA A 99 -7.03 -4.20 -1.53
N TRP A 100 -7.01 -5.33 -0.80
CA TRP A 100 -5.77 -6.04 -0.48
C TRP A 100 -5.08 -6.60 -1.73
N VAL A 101 -5.84 -7.22 -2.65
CA VAL A 101 -5.28 -7.73 -3.91
C VAL A 101 -4.70 -6.61 -4.74
N SER A 102 -5.44 -5.50 -4.89
CA SER A 102 -4.98 -4.30 -5.59
C SER A 102 -3.70 -3.75 -4.95
N ALA A 103 -3.65 -3.60 -3.62
CA ALA A 103 -2.47 -3.13 -2.92
C ALA A 103 -1.27 -4.05 -3.11
N ARG A 104 -1.50 -5.37 -3.12
CA ARG A 104 -0.46 -6.38 -3.34
C ARG A 104 0.17 -6.31 -4.73
N LEU A 105 -0.61 -5.93 -5.75
CA LEU A 105 -0.10 -5.68 -7.09
C LEU A 105 0.70 -4.38 -7.19
N ALA A 106 0.39 -3.41 -6.33
CA ALA A 106 1.01 -2.09 -6.33
C ALA A 106 2.28 -1.99 -5.46
N TYR A 107 2.50 -2.90 -4.51
CA TYR A 107 3.71 -2.87 -3.65
C TYR A 107 4.99 -3.02 -4.46
N GLU A 108 5.91 -2.08 -4.27
CA GLU A 108 7.27 -2.09 -4.81
C GLU A 108 8.24 -2.79 -3.83
N SER A 109 7.97 -2.75 -2.52
CA SER A 109 8.84 -3.35 -1.50
C SER A 109 8.20 -4.51 -0.73
N ILE A 110 9.04 -5.49 -0.37
CA ILE A 110 8.67 -6.61 0.51
C ILE A 110 8.27 -6.10 1.91
N GLU A 111 8.89 -5.00 2.37
CA GLU A 111 8.61 -4.38 3.66
C GLU A 111 7.16 -3.89 3.74
N THR A 112 6.71 -3.11 2.75
CA THR A 112 5.31 -2.64 2.66
C THR A 112 4.35 -3.81 2.50
N ALA A 113 4.68 -4.80 1.67
CA ALA A 113 3.84 -5.99 1.49
C ALA A 113 3.64 -6.79 2.79
N ARG A 114 4.71 -6.97 3.58
CA ARG A 114 4.63 -7.64 4.89
C ARG A 114 3.84 -6.81 5.90
N ALA A 115 4.03 -5.50 5.93
CA ALA A 115 3.29 -4.62 6.81
C ALA A 115 1.79 -4.59 6.48
N GLY A 116 1.43 -4.53 5.20
CA GLY A 116 0.03 -4.63 4.76
C GLY A 116 -0.61 -5.98 5.09
N LEU A 117 0.14 -7.08 4.98
CA LEU A 117 -0.35 -8.40 5.40
C LEU A 117 -0.64 -8.43 6.90
N ARG A 118 0.22 -7.83 7.74
CA ARG A 118 -0.02 -7.74 9.19
C ARG A 118 -1.30 -6.96 9.50
N VAL A 119 -1.57 -5.86 8.78
CA VAL A 119 -2.82 -5.11 8.93
C VAL A 119 -4.02 -5.99 8.60
N LEU A 120 -3.97 -6.71 7.47
CA LEU A 120 -5.05 -7.61 7.06
C LEU A 120 -5.29 -8.71 8.11
N THR A 121 -4.22 -9.35 8.58
CA THR A 121 -4.30 -10.41 9.60
C THR A 121 -4.87 -9.87 10.91
N ALA A 122 -4.36 -8.75 11.41
CA ALA A 122 -4.84 -8.15 12.66
C ALA A 122 -6.33 -7.74 12.54
N ALA A 123 -6.73 -7.12 11.42
CA ALA A 123 -8.12 -6.77 11.16
C ALA A 123 -9.03 -8.02 11.16
N ARG A 124 -8.57 -9.12 10.55
CA ARG A 124 -9.29 -10.40 10.55
C ARG A 124 -9.39 -11.01 11.94
N GLN A 125 -8.35 -10.91 12.79
CA GLN A 125 -8.42 -11.40 14.16
C GLN A 125 -9.40 -10.58 15.02
N VAL A 126 -9.44 -9.25 14.85
CA VAL A 126 -10.47 -8.41 15.48
C VAL A 126 -11.87 -8.85 15.07
N ALA A 127 -12.10 -9.10 13.78
CA ALA A 127 -13.40 -9.59 13.31
C ALA A 127 -13.70 -11.01 13.80
N ALA A 128 -12.72 -11.91 13.81
CA ALA A 128 -12.90 -13.28 14.25
C ALA A 128 -13.21 -13.38 15.76
N ALA A 129 -12.72 -12.43 16.56
CA ALA A 129 -13.07 -12.35 17.98
C ALA A 129 -14.59 -12.24 18.21
N ARG A 130 -15.35 -11.69 17.26
CA ARG A 130 -16.83 -11.64 17.33
C ARG A 130 -17.49 -13.01 17.29
N GLY A 131 -16.80 -14.04 16.81
CA GLY A 131 -17.29 -15.42 16.87
C GLY A 131 -17.40 -15.95 18.30
N THR A 132 -16.71 -15.34 19.26
CA THR A 132 -16.67 -15.77 20.67
C THR A 132 -16.94 -14.66 21.69
N HIS A 133 -16.86 -13.38 21.29
CA HIS A 133 -17.04 -12.22 22.16
C HIS A 133 -18.15 -11.30 21.65
N SER A 134 -18.85 -10.63 22.57
CA SER A 134 -19.72 -9.50 22.19
C SER A 134 -18.88 -8.31 21.69
N ALA A 135 -19.52 -7.32 21.06
CA ALA A 135 -18.81 -6.18 20.47
C ALA A 135 -18.01 -5.37 21.51
N SER A 136 -18.53 -5.25 22.73
CA SER A 136 -17.88 -4.56 23.85
C SER A 136 -16.82 -5.40 24.58
N GLU A 137 -16.71 -6.69 24.26
CA GLU A 137 -15.83 -7.64 24.96
C GLU A 137 -14.65 -8.10 24.10
N ILE A 138 -14.48 -7.53 22.90
CA ILE A 138 -13.31 -7.82 22.08
C ILE A 138 -12.04 -7.44 22.85
N PRO A 139 -11.06 -8.36 22.99
CA PRO A 139 -9.83 -8.09 23.72
C PRO A 139 -9.09 -6.85 23.17
N SER A 140 -8.75 -5.92 24.06
CA SER A 140 -8.06 -4.67 23.67
C SER A 140 -6.70 -4.90 22.99
N GLU A 141 -6.04 -6.02 23.29
CA GLU A 141 -4.76 -6.40 22.68
C GLU A 141 -4.86 -6.56 21.16
N LEU A 142 -5.99 -7.06 20.63
CA LEU A 142 -6.20 -7.19 19.19
C LEU A 142 -6.24 -5.82 18.49
N PHE A 143 -6.78 -4.79 19.16
CA PHE A 143 -6.77 -3.43 18.63
C PHE A 143 -5.37 -2.81 18.70
N LYS A 144 -4.60 -3.08 19.76
CA LYS A 144 -3.19 -2.64 19.85
C LYS A 144 -2.35 -3.26 18.73
N GLU A 145 -2.53 -4.56 18.46
CA GLU A 145 -1.87 -5.24 17.34
C GLU A 145 -2.26 -4.62 15.99
N LEU A 146 -3.56 -4.34 15.79
CA LEU A 146 -4.05 -3.67 14.58
C LEU A 146 -3.44 -2.28 14.40
N TRP A 147 -3.41 -1.45 15.45
CA TRP A 147 -2.83 -0.10 15.36
C TRP A 147 -1.33 -0.15 15.13
N THR A 148 -0.60 -1.05 15.81
CA THR A 148 0.84 -1.26 15.59
C THR A 148 1.12 -1.70 14.14
N ALA A 149 0.30 -2.60 13.60
CA ALA A 149 0.39 -3.03 12.21
C ALA A 149 0.09 -1.88 11.23
N GLN A 150 -0.94 -1.07 11.52
CA GLN A 150 -1.30 0.11 10.74
C GLN A 150 -0.13 1.11 10.69
N ASP A 151 0.48 1.42 11.83
CA ASP A 151 1.58 2.38 11.91
C ASP A 151 2.80 1.87 11.14
N SER A 152 3.11 0.58 11.27
CA SER A 152 4.15 -0.09 10.49
C SER A 152 3.87 0.00 8.98
N PHE A 153 2.62 -0.20 8.57
CA PHE A 153 2.21 -0.10 7.17
C PHE A 153 2.34 1.33 6.64
N VAL A 154 1.88 2.32 7.40
CA VAL A 154 2.01 3.74 7.02
C VAL A 154 3.48 4.13 6.91
N ALA A 155 4.32 3.74 7.86
CA ALA A 155 5.76 4.03 7.81
C ALA A 155 6.42 3.43 6.56
N ALA A 156 6.17 2.14 6.28
CA ALA A 156 6.70 1.46 5.10
C ALA A 156 6.19 2.07 3.78
N ALA A 157 4.88 2.33 3.69
CA ALA A 157 4.26 2.94 2.52
C ALA A 157 4.81 4.34 2.24
N ARG A 158 5.03 5.15 3.28
CA ARG A 158 5.64 6.49 3.12
C ARG A 158 7.05 6.42 2.57
N LYS A 159 7.87 5.52 3.12
CA LYS A 159 9.23 5.26 2.65
C LYS A 159 9.23 4.84 1.19
N GLU A 160 8.33 3.94 0.81
CA GLU A 160 8.18 3.47 -0.57
C GLU A 160 7.73 4.57 -1.55
N LEU A 161 6.87 5.49 -1.10
CA LEU A 161 6.42 6.65 -1.87
C LEU A 161 7.46 7.79 -1.93
N GLY A 162 8.62 7.62 -1.28
CA GLY A 162 9.65 8.66 -1.18
C GLY A 162 9.21 9.88 -0.36
N LEU A 163 8.24 9.70 0.55
CA LEU A 163 7.75 10.75 1.43
C LEU A 163 8.60 10.78 2.71
N ALA A 164 8.97 11.97 3.17
CA ALA A 164 9.74 12.14 4.41
C ALA A 164 9.04 11.45 5.60
N ALA A 165 9.79 10.84 6.52
CA ALA A 165 9.22 10.36 7.77
C ALA A 165 8.66 11.56 8.55
N ILE A 166 7.37 11.53 8.93
CA ILE A 166 6.78 12.63 9.70
C ILE A 166 7.00 12.40 11.20
N TRP A 167 7.22 11.16 11.66
CA TRP A 167 7.22 10.85 13.09
C TRP A 167 8.20 9.75 13.45
N GLU A 168 9.27 10.16 14.12
CA GLU A 168 9.90 9.42 15.20
C GLU A 168 8.83 9.30 16.30
N PHE A 169 8.01 8.25 16.26
CA PHE A 169 6.95 8.06 17.24
C PHE A 169 7.62 7.73 18.58
N ARG A 170 7.64 8.72 19.47
CA ARG A 170 8.11 8.65 20.86
C ARG A 170 7.72 7.33 21.50
N ASP A 171 8.72 6.51 21.82
CA ASP A 171 8.57 5.30 22.62
C ASP A 171 8.07 5.69 24.02
N PRO A 172 6.87 5.27 24.46
CA PRO A 172 6.43 5.49 25.84
C PRO A 172 7.34 4.76 26.85
N GLN A 173 8.18 3.81 26.39
CA GLN A 173 9.14 3.11 27.23
C GLN A 173 10.39 3.93 27.58
N GLN A 174 10.66 5.07 26.93
CA GLN A 174 11.84 5.88 27.23
C GLN A 174 11.66 6.90 28.37
N GLU A 175 10.44 7.13 28.86
CA GLU A 175 10.20 8.03 30.01
C GLU A 175 10.29 7.32 31.38
N GLY A 176 10.42 5.99 31.41
CA GLY A 176 10.55 5.22 32.65
C GLY A 176 11.99 4.99 33.14
N ALA A 177 13.01 5.43 32.38
CA ALA A 177 14.42 5.13 32.68
C ALA A 177 15.17 6.29 33.38
N GLN A 178 14.46 7.30 33.89
CA GLN A 178 15.04 8.42 34.66
C GLN A 178 14.34 8.65 36.01
N GLN A 179 14.00 7.57 36.72
CA GLN A 179 13.75 7.63 38.16
C GLN A 179 14.78 6.79 38.91
#